data_AF-X1Q839-F1
#
_entry.id   AF-X1Q839-F1
#
_cell.length_a   1.000
_cell.length_b   1.000
_cell.length_c   1.000
_cell.angle_alpha   90.00
_cell.angle_beta   90.00
_cell.angle_gamma   90.00
#
_symmetry.space_group_name_H-M   'P 1'
#
loop_
_entity.id
_entity.type
_entity.pdbx_description
1 polymer ?
#
loop_
_entity_poly.entity_id
_entity_poly.type
_entity_poly.pdbx_seq_one_letter_code
_entity_poly.pdbx_strand_id
1 'polypeptide(L)'
;MEDIPDKYLEEAFKAGLPEDQAKNMWAAHWLLPGANQGFEMFHRDIIKAPELEMLLTALDIMPFWREMLIKLSYNPLTRVDVRRMHAMGVLEEKGVYDSYRAVGYSPENAELMLDFTKRYNADEGTGLTRASVQKAYKIGLITEEQLREFFKSFGYTPDVVEYWFSITEYEKDLAEIEEYKAELFLQ
;
A
#
# COMPACT_ATOMS: atom_id res chain seq x y z
N MET A 1 -37.57 14.22 -24.18
CA MET A 1 -37.75 13.26 -23.08
C MET A 1 -37.89 11.92 -23.75
N GLU A 2 -36.82 11.13 -23.70
CA GLU A 2 -36.75 9.87 -24.44
C GLU A 2 -37.66 8.81 -23.80
N ASP A 3 -38.16 7.90 -24.62
CA ASP A 3 -38.89 6.69 -24.23
C ASP A 3 -40.18 6.87 -23.40
N ILE A 4 -40.77 8.06 -23.34
CA ILE A 4 -42.10 8.25 -22.73
C ILE A 4 -43.22 7.79 -23.69
N PRO A 5 -44.06 6.80 -23.34
CA PRO A 5 -45.13 6.35 -24.22
C PRO A 5 -46.26 7.39 -24.30
N ASP A 6 -46.79 7.65 -25.50
CA ASP A 6 -47.95 8.55 -25.67
C ASP A 6 -49.15 8.09 -24.83
N LYS A 7 -49.34 6.77 -24.72
CA LYS A 7 -50.37 6.17 -23.86
C LYS A 7 -50.21 6.54 -22.39
N TYR A 8 -48.98 6.66 -21.90
CA TYR A 8 -48.74 7.10 -20.51
C TYR A 8 -49.21 8.54 -20.32
N LEU A 9 -48.91 9.45 -21.26
CA LEU A 9 -49.35 10.84 -21.19
C LEU A 9 -50.88 10.97 -21.29
N GLU A 10 -51.51 10.20 -22.17
CA GLU A 10 -52.97 10.16 -22.30
C GLU A 10 -53.64 9.70 -21.00
N GLU A 11 -53.17 8.59 -20.42
CA GLU A 11 -53.75 8.05 -19.19
C GLU A 11 -53.43 8.92 -17.96
N ALA A 12 -52.24 9.52 -17.89
CA ALA A 12 -51.89 10.49 -16.85
C ALA A 12 -52.80 11.73 -16.89
N PHE A 13 -53.10 12.24 -18.09
CA PHE A 13 -54.04 13.33 -18.28
C PHE A 13 -55.46 12.95 -17.84
N LYS A 14 -55.95 11.76 -18.21
CA LYS A 14 -57.25 11.24 -17.75
C LYS A 14 -57.31 11.09 -16.23
N ALA A 15 -56.18 10.74 -15.60
CA ALA A 15 -56.03 10.67 -14.14
C ALA A 15 -55.90 12.04 -13.47
N GLY A 16 -55.87 13.14 -14.23
CA GLY A 16 -55.81 14.51 -13.73
C GLY A 16 -54.39 15.04 -13.47
N LEU A 17 -53.34 14.36 -13.93
CA LEU A 17 -51.97 14.86 -13.85
C LEU A 17 -51.68 15.87 -14.97
N PRO A 18 -51.16 17.07 -14.64
CA PRO A 18 -50.57 17.96 -15.62
C PRO A 18 -49.43 17.29 -16.39
N GLU A 19 -49.28 17.62 -17.67
CA GLU A 19 -48.28 16.98 -18.56
C GLU A 19 -46.84 17.14 -18.05
N ASP A 20 -46.49 18.30 -17.47
CA ASP A 20 -45.18 18.55 -16.87
C ASP A 20 -44.93 17.65 -15.65
N GLN A 21 -45.96 17.40 -14.84
CA GLN A 21 -45.86 16.50 -13.69
C GLN A 21 -45.78 15.04 -14.13
N ALA A 22 -46.54 14.63 -15.15
CA ALA A 22 -46.41 13.30 -15.75
C ALA A 22 -44.99 13.06 -16.28
N LYS A 23 -44.41 14.06 -16.96
CA LYS A 23 -43.02 14.03 -17.42
C LYS A 23 -42.01 13.91 -16.26
N ASN A 24 -42.19 14.66 -15.18
CA ASN A 24 -41.32 14.56 -13.99
C ASN A 24 -41.44 13.19 -13.30
N MET A 25 -42.67 12.67 -13.16
CA MET A 25 -42.90 11.33 -12.62
C MET A 25 -42.27 10.25 -13.48
N TRP A 26 -42.34 10.41 -14.81
CA TRP A 26 -41.61 9.55 -15.74
C TRP A 26 -40.10 9.70 -15.53
N ALA A 27 -39.51 10.90 -15.46
CA ALA A 27 -38.08 11.01 -15.16
C ALA A 27 -37.68 10.32 -13.84
N ALA A 28 -38.52 10.42 -12.82
CA ALA A 28 -38.29 9.82 -11.51
C ALA A 28 -38.46 8.29 -11.48
N HIS A 29 -39.02 7.66 -12.53
CA HIS A 29 -39.20 6.20 -12.58
C HIS A 29 -37.90 5.45 -12.89
N TRP A 30 -36.93 6.12 -13.50
CA TRP A 30 -35.68 5.49 -13.91
C TRP A 30 -34.87 5.05 -12.69
N LEU A 31 -34.36 3.82 -12.75
CA LEU A 31 -33.38 3.34 -11.78
C LEU A 31 -32.01 3.90 -12.15
N LEU A 32 -31.47 4.78 -11.31
CA LEU A 32 -30.16 5.38 -11.51
C LEU A 32 -29.04 4.46 -11.00
N PRO A 33 -27.81 4.56 -11.56
CA PRO A 33 -26.63 3.95 -10.96
C PRO A 33 -26.42 4.42 -9.53
N GLY A 34 -25.92 3.53 -8.65
CA GLY A 34 -25.53 3.93 -7.31
C GLY A 34 -24.27 4.82 -7.33
N ALA A 35 -24.04 5.59 -6.26
CA ALA A 35 -22.88 6.48 -6.15
C ALA A 35 -21.54 5.74 -6.34
N ASN A 36 -21.41 4.51 -5.80
CA ASN A 36 -20.23 3.68 -5.99
C ASN A 36 -19.97 3.34 -7.48
N GLN A 37 -21.02 3.03 -8.24
CA GLN A 37 -20.90 2.81 -9.68
C GLN A 37 -20.51 4.10 -10.39
N GLY A 38 -21.05 5.24 -9.96
CA GLY A 38 -20.63 6.57 -10.39
C GLY A 38 -19.13 6.81 -10.20
N PHE A 39 -18.60 6.52 -9.00
CA PHE A 39 -17.18 6.65 -8.70
C PHE A 39 -16.33 5.71 -9.55
N GLU A 40 -16.74 4.45 -9.74
CA GLU A 40 -16.02 3.51 -10.61
C GLU A 40 -16.00 3.97 -12.07
N MET A 41 -17.12 4.46 -12.60
CA MET A 41 -17.17 5.02 -13.96
C MET A 41 -16.25 6.24 -14.08
N PHE A 42 -16.23 7.10 -13.07
CA PHE A 42 -15.37 8.27 -13.04
C PHE A 42 -13.88 7.92 -13.00
N HIS A 43 -13.45 7.01 -12.11
CA HIS A 43 -12.06 6.57 -12.02
C HIS A 43 -11.58 5.78 -13.24
N ARG A 44 -12.51 5.19 -14.01
CA ARG A 44 -12.21 4.50 -15.27
C ARG A 44 -12.30 5.42 -16.49
N ASP A 45 -12.45 6.72 -16.29
CA ASP A 45 -12.59 7.73 -17.34
C ASP A 45 -13.78 7.53 -18.29
N ILE A 46 -14.79 6.73 -17.88
CA ILE A 46 -16.02 6.49 -18.65
C ILE A 46 -16.92 7.73 -18.62
N ILE A 47 -16.94 8.43 -17.48
CA ILE A 47 -17.62 9.71 -17.29
C ILE A 47 -16.65 10.77 -16.75
N LYS A 48 -16.97 12.06 -16.87
CA LYS A 48 -16.17 13.15 -16.30
C LYS A 48 -16.88 13.75 -15.08
N ALA A 49 -16.24 14.74 -14.47
CA ALA A 49 -16.74 15.36 -13.24
C ALA A 49 -18.17 15.92 -13.38
N PRO A 50 -18.57 16.59 -14.49
CA PRO A 50 -19.92 17.10 -14.65
C PRO A 50 -21.00 16.01 -14.63
N GLU A 51 -20.74 14.85 -15.25
CA GLU A 51 -21.68 13.73 -15.27
C GLU A 51 -21.77 13.06 -13.89
N LEU A 52 -20.65 12.97 -13.15
CA LEU A 52 -20.66 12.48 -11.78
C LEU A 52 -21.47 13.41 -10.86
N GLU A 53 -21.27 14.73 -10.97
CA GLU A 53 -22.04 15.71 -10.21
C GLU A 53 -23.54 15.67 -10.52
N MET A 54 -23.90 15.48 -11.80
CA MET A 54 -25.27 15.27 -12.24
C MET A 54 -25.87 14.03 -11.58
N LEU A 55 -25.14 12.89 -11.58
CA LEU A 55 -25.59 11.66 -10.92
C LEU A 55 -25.79 11.86 -9.41
N LEU A 56 -24.81 12.44 -8.70
CA LEU A 56 -24.93 12.68 -7.25
C LEU A 56 -26.07 13.66 -6.92
N THR A 57 -26.39 14.58 -7.83
CA THR A 57 -27.57 15.45 -7.72
C THR A 57 -28.86 14.67 -7.87
N ALA A 58 -28.95 13.82 -8.89
CA ALA A 58 -30.13 13.01 -9.15
C ALA A 58 -30.38 11.94 -8.07
N LEU A 59 -29.32 11.49 -7.39
CA LEU A 59 -29.39 10.64 -6.19
C LEU A 59 -29.77 11.38 -4.90
N ASP A 60 -30.08 12.67 -4.99
CA ASP A 60 -30.45 13.54 -3.85
C ASP A 60 -29.41 13.57 -2.71
N ILE A 61 -28.12 13.43 -3.07
CA ILE A 61 -27.03 13.62 -2.11
C ILE A 61 -26.88 15.13 -1.87
N MET A 62 -26.97 15.56 -0.61
CA MET A 62 -26.83 16.96 -0.23
C MET A 62 -25.52 17.56 -0.78
N PRO A 63 -25.54 18.78 -1.36
CA PRO A 63 -24.35 19.40 -1.96
C PRO A 63 -23.10 19.39 -1.08
N PHE A 64 -23.25 19.58 0.22
CA PHE A 64 -22.15 19.57 1.20
C PHE A 64 -21.35 18.26 1.21
N TRP A 65 -22.00 17.10 1.02
CA TRP A 65 -21.33 15.79 1.11
C TRP A 65 -20.69 15.33 -0.19
N ARG A 66 -21.07 15.91 -1.33
CA ARG A 66 -20.65 15.39 -2.66
C ARG A 66 -19.14 15.42 -2.83
N GLU A 67 -18.50 16.56 -2.55
CA GLU A 67 -17.04 16.69 -2.66
C GLU A 67 -16.32 15.75 -1.69
N MET A 68 -16.86 15.55 -0.48
CA MET A 68 -16.27 14.63 0.51
C MET A 68 -16.35 13.18 0.05
N LEU A 69 -17.47 12.77 -0.54
CA LEU A 69 -17.64 11.42 -1.09
C LEU A 69 -16.74 11.19 -2.31
N ILE A 70 -16.56 12.20 -3.18
CA ILE A 70 -15.62 12.14 -4.31
C ILE A 70 -14.18 12.02 -3.79
N LYS A 71 -13.79 12.74 -2.74
CA LYS A 71 -12.46 12.59 -2.14
C LYS A 71 -12.27 11.21 -1.50
N LEU A 72 -13.30 10.72 -0.81
CA LEU A 72 -13.31 9.39 -0.19
C LEU A 72 -13.19 8.27 -1.22
N SER A 73 -13.65 8.48 -2.46
CA SER A 73 -13.66 7.43 -3.48
C SER A 73 -12.27 7.04 -3.97
N TYR A 74 -11.25 7.89 -3.79
CA TYR A 74 -9.87 7.55 -4.13
C TYR A 74 -9.26 6.57 -3.15
N ASN A 75 -8.53 5.58 -3.68
CA ASN A 75 -7.83 4.61 -2.85
C ASN A 75 -6.62 5.25 -2.15
N PRO A 76 -6.45 5.05 -0.83
CA PRO A 76 -5.21 5.42 -0.16
C PRO A 76 -4.05 4.51 -0.62
N LEU A 77 -2.81 4.95 -0.40
CA LEU A 77 -1.62 4.14 -0.68
C LEU A 77 -1.66 2.83 0.12
N THR A 78 -1.27 1.72 -0.51
CA THR A 78 -1.23 0.43 0.17
C THR A 78 -0.05 0.38 1.14
N ARG A 79 -0.17 -0.39 2.23
CA ARG A 79 0.91 -0.56 3.21
C ARG A 79 2.21 -1.07 2.59
N VAL A 80 2.11 -1.89 1.55
CA VAL A 80 3.28 -2.43 0.83
C VAL A 80 3.96 -1.33 0.04
N ASP A 81 3.20 -0.54 -0.70
CA ASP A 81 3.74 0.55 -1.51
C ASP A 81 4.31 1.67 -0.63
N VAL A 82 3.67 1.97 0.50
CA VAL A 82 4.19 2.93 1.50
C VAL A 82 5.59 2.53 1.97
N ARG A 83 5.82 1.24 2.31
CA ARG A 83 7.16 0.77 2.73
C ARG A 83 8.18 0.87 1.60
N ARG A 84 7.82 0.46 0.39
CA ARG A 84 8.69 0.52 -0.79
C ARG A 84 9.05 1.97 -1.15
N MET A 85 8.06 2.87 -1.16
CA MET A 85 8.27 4.28 -1.40
C MET A 85 9.16 4.93 -0.34
N HIS A 86 9.01 4.55 0.94
CA HIS A 86 9.93 4.98 1.99
C HIS A 86 11.36 4.47 1.74
N ALA A 87 11.52 3.20 1.36
CA ALA A 87 12.84 2.62 1.04
C ALA A 87 13.51 3.34 -0.14
N MET A 88 12.71 3.77 -1.13
CA MET A 88 13.17 4.51 -2.30
C MET A 88 13.32 6.02 -2.06
N GLY A 89 13.03 6.52 -0.85
CA GLY A 89 13.08 7.95 -0.53
C GLY A 89 11.99 8.80 -1.22
N VAL A 90 10.97 8.16 -1.82
CA VAL A 90 9.80 8.84 -2.41
C VAL A 90 8.86 9.36 -1.31
N LEU A 91 8.79 8.63 -0.19
CA LEU A 91 8.00 9.00 0.99
C LEU A 91 8.93 9.26 2.18
N GLU A 92 8.80 10.43 2.79
CA GLU A 92 9.43 10.74 4.08
C GLU A 92 8.60 10.19 5.26
N GLU A 93 9.17 10.17 6.47
CA GLU A 93 8.54 9.61 7.67
C GLU A 93 7.12 10.17 7.93
N LYS A 94 6.93 11.49 7.78
CA LYS A 94 5.61 12.12 7.91
C LYS A 94 4.62 11.56 6.89
N GLY A 95 5.05 11.39 5.64
CA GLY A 95 4.22 10.85 4.58
C GLY A 95 3.84 9.38 4.83
N VAL A 96 4.76 8.60 5.41
CA VAL A 96 4.48 7.21 5.84
C VAL A 96 3.39 7.19 6.91
N TYR A 97 3.52 8.01 7.95
CA TYR A 97 2.51 8.14 9.01
C TYR A 97 1.15 8.56 8.43
N ASP A 98 1.11 9.63 7.64
CA ASP A 98 -0.12 10.14 7.03
C ASP A 98 -0.78 9.10 6.12
N SER A 99 0.01 8.30 5.40
CA SER A 99 -0.51 7.21 4.56
C SER A 99 -1.19 6.11 5.39
N TYR A 100 -0.61 5.73 6.53
CA TYR A 100 -1.26 4.79 7.45
C TYR A 100 -2.54 5.38 8.07
N ARG A 101 -2.56 6.68 8.36
CA ARG A 101 -3.77 7.39 8.80
C ARG A 101 -4.86 7.38 7.73
N ALA A 102 -4.50 7.61 6.46
CA ALA A 102 -5.43 7.59 5.34
C ALA A 102 -6.06 6.22 5.09
N VAL A 103 -5.33 5.13 5.38
CA VAL A 103 -5.87 3.75 5.35
C VAL A 103 -6.85 3.49 6.50
N GLY A 104 -6.79 4.27 7.58
CA GLY A 104 -7.70 4.18 8.73
C GLY A 104 -7.09 3.63 10.02
N TYR A 105 -5.76 3.46 10.10
CA TYR A 105 -5.11 3.12 11.37
C TYR A 105 -5.30 4.22 12.40
N SER A 106 -5.50 3.90 13.69
CA SER A 106 -5.48 4.89 14.78
C SER A 106 -4.13 5.64 14.83
N PRO A 107 -4.05 6.84 15.45
CA PRO A 107 -2.78 7.57 15.55
C PRO A 107 -1.66 6.72 16.16
N GLU A 108 -1.98 5.97 17.20
CA GLU A 108 -1.03 5.09 17.91
C GLU A 108 -0.55 3.97 16.99
N ASN A 109 -1.45 3.32 16.26
CA ASN A 109 -1.09 2.26 15.33
C ASN A 109 -0.32 2.80 14.12
N ALA A 110 -0.61 4.02 13.66
CA ALA A 110 0.14 4.65 12.58
C ALA A 110 1.59 4.95 13.00
N GLU A 111 1.83 5.37 14.24
CA GLU A 111 3.19 5.50 14.80
C GLU A 111 3.92 4.16 14.86
N LEU A 112 3.26 3.10 15.34
CA LEU A 112 3.84 1.75 15.36
C LEU A 112 4.20 1.25 13.96
N MET A 113 3.35 1.54 12.97
CA MET A 113 3.60 1.17 11.58
C MET A 113 4.71 2.01 10.94
N LEU A 114 4.87 3.28 11.32
CA LEU A 114 6.01 4.11 10.95
C LEU A 114 7.31 3.52 11.50
N ASP A 115 7.37 3.24 12.80
CA ASP A 115 8.56 2.64 13.43
C ASP A 115 8.91 1.28 12.81
N PHE A 116 7.91 0.43 12.57
CA PHE A 116 8.08 -0.82 11.84
C PHE A 116 8.69 -0.59 10.45
N THR A 117 8.17 0.37 9.69
CA THR A 117 8.64 0.68 8.34
C THR A 117 10.09 1.15 8.33
N LYS A 118 10.47 1.99 9.31
CA LYS A 118 11.85 2.47 9.48
C LYS A 118 12.81 1.32 9.75
N ARG A 119 12.48 0.43 10.70
CA ARG A 119 13.31 -0.72 11.04
C ARG A 119 13.41 -1.74 9.91
N TYR A 120 12.27 -2.04 9.27
CA TYR A 120 12.21 -2.96 8.14
C TYR A 120 13.11 -2.50 6.98
N ASN A 121 13.07 -1.22 6.63
CA ASN A 121 13.89 -0.69 5.53
C ASN A 121 15.36 -0.49 5.93
N ALA A 122 15.66 -0.24 7.22
CA ALA A 122 17.04 -0.16 7.71
C ALA A 122 17.77 -1.51 7.59
N ASP A 123 17.07 -2.62 7.87
CA ASP A 123 17.60 -3.98 7.73
C ASP A 123 17.89 -4.34 6.25
N GLU A 124 17.02 -3.92 5.33
CA GLU A 124 17.26 -4.07 3.87
C GLU A 124 18.34 -3.11 3.32
N GLY A 125 18.64 -2.02 4.02
CA GLY A 125 19.46 -0.90 3.52
C GLY A 125 20.98 -1.11 3.49
N THR A 126 21.51 -2.13 4.18
CA THR A 126 22.96 -2.42 4.13
C THR A 126 23.36 -3.09 2.81
N GLY A 127 22.41 -3.70 2.09
CA GLY A 127 22.70 -4.61 0.97
C GLY A 127 23.53 -5.84 1.37
N LEU A 128 23.87 -5.96 2.65
CA LEU A 128 24.69 -6.99 3.23
C LEU A 128 23.78 -7.91 4.03
N THR A 129 23.72 -9.16 3.62
CA THR A 129 23.05 -10.21 4.39
C THR A 129 24.01 -10.77 5.43
N ARG A 130 23.48 -11.41 6.47
CA ARG A 130 24.27 -12.26 7.39
C ARG A 130 25.21 -13.19 6.61
N ALA A 131 24.70 -13.85 5.57
CA ALA A 131 25.47 -14.77 4.75
C ALA A 131 26.61 -14.08 3.98
N SER A 132 26.41 -12.87 3.46
CA SER A 132 27.46 -12.15 2.73
C SER A 132 28.59 -11.67 3.63
N VAL A 133 28.28 -11.19 4.85
CA VAL A 133 29.33 -10.77 5.81
C VAL A 133 30.07 -11.97 6.40
N GLN A 134 29.38 -13.07 6.68
CA GLN A 134 30.01 -14.33 7.08
C GLN A 134 30.97 -14.84 6.00
N LYS A 135 30.54 -14.82 4.73
CA LYS A 135 31.39 -15.20 3.60
C LYS A 135 32.62 -14.30 3.52
N ALA A 136 32.45 -12.98 3.62
CA ALA A 136 33.55 -12.02 3.58
C ALA A 136 34.60 -12.27 4.68
N TYR A 137 34.15 -12.61 5.90
CA TYR A 137 35.04 -12.94 6.99
C TYR A 137 35.82 -14.25 6.75
N LYS A 138 35.12 -15.31 6.30
CA LYS A 138 35.76 -16.61 6.02
C LYS A 138 36.88 -16.52 4.99
N ILE A 139 36.72 -15.67 3.98
CA ILE A 139 37.74 -15.44 2.95
C ILE A 139 38.75 -14.33 3.32
N GLY A 140 38.70 -13.81 4.55
CA GLY A 140 39.66 -12.83 5.07
C GLY A 140 39.50 -11.40 4.55
N LEU A 141 38.35 -11.04 3.94
CA LEU A 141 38.09 -9.66 3.48
C LEU A 141 37.77 -8.69 4.61
N ILE A 142 37.24 -9.19 5.73
CA ILE A 142 36.90 -8.38 6.91
C ILE A 142 37.45 -9.03 8.18
N THR A 143 37.71 -8.23 9.20
CA THR A 143 38.21 -8.70 10.50
C THR A 143 37.10 -9.25 11.39
N GLU A 144 37.47 -9.87 12.51
CA GLU A 144 36.55 -10.29 13.55
C GLU A 144 35.74 -9.10 14.09
N GLU A 145 36.39 -7.98 14.41
CA GLU A 145 35.74 -6.79 14.94
C GLU A 145 34.70 -6.27 13.95
N GLN A 146 35.05 -6.22 12.65
CA GLN A 146 34.15 -5.79 11.60
C GLN A 146 32.95 -6.74 11.45
N LEU A 147 33.16 -8.05 11.52
CA LEU A 147 32.08 -9.03 11.47
C LEU A 147 31.09 -8.83 12.64
N ARG A 148 31.61 -8.65 13.85
CA ARG A 148 30.80 -8.39 15.06
C ARG A 148 30.05 -7.07 14.95
N GLU A 149 30.67 -6.03 14.39
CA GLU A 149 30.00 -4.74 14.13
C GLU A 149 28.87 -4.88 13.12
N PHE A 150 29.04 -5.64 12.04
CA PHE A 150 27.97 -5.90 11.08
C PHE A 150 26.79 -6.61 11.75
N PHE A 151 27.04 -7.64 12.56
CA PHE A 151 25.97 -8.32 13.30
C PHE A 151 25.24 -7.40 14.28
N LYS A 152 25.95 -6.48 14.96
CA LYS A 152 25.32 -5.44 15.78
C LYS A 152 24.49 -4.48 14.94
N SER A 153 24.96 -4.11 13.74
CA SER A 153 24.23 -3.22 12.83
C SER A 153 22.93 -3.83 12.31
N PHE A 154 22.84 -5.17 12.23
CA PHE A 154 21.61 -5.91 11.93
C PHE A 154 20.65 -6.00 13.15
N GLY A 155 21.00 -5.39 14.29
CA GLY A 155 20.15 -5.36 15.47
C GLY A 155 20.23 -6.62 16.35
N TYR A 156 21.24 -7.48 16.17
CA TYR A 156 21.42 -8.65 17.04
C TYR A 156 21.88 -8.26 18.45
N THR A 157 21.36 -8.95 19.45
CA THR A 157 21.78 -8.81 20.85
C THR A 157 23.21 -9.34 21.03
N PRO A 158 23.96 -8.91 22.08
CA PRO A 158 25.34 -9.33 22.28
C PRO A 158 25.53 -10.86 22.30
N ASP A 159 24.63 -11.59 22.94
CA ASP A 159 24.61 -13.05 22.98
C ASP A 159 24.42 -13.69 21.59
N VAL A 160 23.56 -13.12 20.76
CA VAL A 160 23.33 -13.60 19.39
C VAL A 160 24.52 -13.26 18.48
N VAL A 161 25.17 -12.10 18.68
CA VAL A 161 26.41 -11.74 17.97
C VAL A 161 27.51 -12.75 18.26
N GLU A 162 27.73 -13.09 19.54
CA GLU A 162 28.74 -14.09 19.94
C GLU A 162 28.43 -15.47 19.33
N TYR A 163 27.18 -15.92 19.41
CA TYR A 163 26.76 -17.18 18.81
C TYR A 163 27.08 -17.26 17.31
N TRP A 164 26.73 -16.23 16.54
CA TRP A 164 27.00 -16.20 15.11
C TRP A 164 28.49 -16.09 14.78
N PHE A 165 29.24 -15.32 15.57
CA PHE A 165 30.68 -15.23 15.41
C PHE A 165 31.33 -16.61 15.60
N SER A 166 31.06 -17.29 16.72
CA SER A 166 31.68 -18.58 17.04
C SER A 166 31.38 -19.65 15.99
N ILE A 167 30.15 -19.69 15.45
CA ILE A 167 29.83 -20.61 14.35
C ILE A 167 30.62 -20.28 13.09
N THR A 168 30.71 -18.99 12.75
CA THR A 168 31.40 -18.56 11.52
C THR A 168 32.91 -18.82 11.60
N GLU A 169 33.50 -18.57 12.76
CA GLU A 169 34.91 -18.85 13.08
C GLU A 169 35.18 -20.35 12.99
N TYR A 170 34.37 -21.19 13.64
CA TYR A 170 34.50 -22.64 13.55
C TYR A 170 34.43 -23.15 12.10
N GLU A 171 33.50 -22.62 11.30
CA GLU A 171 33.38 -22.99 9.88
C GLU A 171 34.59 -22.53 9.05
N LYS A 172 35.24 -21.42 9.40
CA LYS A 172 36.47 -20.95 8.75
C LYS A 172 37.63 -21.88 9.08
N ASP A 173 37.84 -22.17 10.37
CA ASP A 173 38.91 -23.05 10.84
C ASP A 173 38.78 -24.46 10.24
N LEU A 174 37.54 -24.97 10.17
CA LEU A 174 37.28 -26.27 9.56
C LEU A 174 37.65 -26.28 8.07
N ALA A 175 37.34 -25.20 7.33
CA ALA A 175 37.68 -25.09 5.92
C ALA A 175 39.21 -25.05 5.71
N GLU A 176 39.94 -24.30 6.54
CA GLU A 176 41.41 -24.26 6.52
C GLU A 176 42.01 -25.66 6.79
N ILE A 177 41.49 -26.39 7.78
CA ILE A 177 41.94 -27.75 8.10
C ILE A 177 41.72 -28.71 6.92
N GLU A 178 40.56 -28.64 6.26
CA GLU A 178 40.26 -29.50 5.11
C GLU A 178 41.14 -29.16 3.90
N GLU A 179 41.46 -27.88 3.68
CA GLU A 179 42.40 -27.45 2.64
C GLU A 179 43.81 -28.00 2.90
N TYR A 180 44.33 -27.87 4.14
CA TYR A 180 45.62 -28.46 4.52
C TYR A 180 45.65 -29.99 4.33
N LYS A 181 44.58 -30.70 4.70
CA LYS A 181 44.50 -32.15 4.47
C LYS A 181 44.55 -32.47 2.97
N ALA A 182 43.81 -31.74 2.15
CA ALA A 182 43.77 -31.97 0.70
C ALA A 182 45.16 -31.80 0.07
N GLU A 183 45.92 -30.78 0.48
CA GLU A 183 47.30 -30.57 0.02
C GLU A 183 48.24 -31.70 0.43
N LEU A 184 48.11 -32.21 1.66
CA LEU A 184 48.90 -33.33 2.20
C LEU A 184 48.62 -34.67 1.49
N PHE A 185 47.40 -34.90 1.01
CA PHE A 185 47.02 -36.14 0.32
C PHE A 185 47.27 -36.10 -1.21
N LEU A 186 47.70 -34.96 -1.77
CA LEU A 186 48.05 -34.78 -3.18
C LEU A 186 49.58 -34.82 -3.45
N GLN A 187 50.41 -34.98 -2.41
CA GLN A 187 51.85 -35.28 -2.49
C GLN A 187 52.12 -36.78 -2.36
#